data_AF-A0A2K9PQF4-F1
#
_entry.id   AF-A0A2K9PQF4-F1
#
_cell.length_a   1.000
_cell.length_b   1.000
_cell.length_c   1.000
_cell.angle_alpha   90.00
_cell.angle_beta   90.00
_cell.angle_gamma   90.00
#
_symmetry.space_group_name_H-M   'P 1'
#
loop_
_entity.id
_entity.type
_entity.pdbx_description
1 polymer ?
#
loop_
_entity_poly.entity_id
_entity_poly.type
_entity_poly.pdbx_seq_one_letter_code
_entity_poly.pdbx_strand_id
1 'polypeptide(L)'
;MKKVIRNIKKTLLTVAMLTAMIGNANEISSFKTKEGLKGTALTIENVKEGDLLSIRNYNGIIIYKELIQSSGTYEKGFDLTELPNGDYFFEIDKDLKIKTIPFTVKENNVVFNKEKEVVVFKPYIREKNDLVFITKLALNLEPLKIRIYGKYDDGSFVLLSSEKISGVQNIERVYKLKKGGDYKIELDSDNKKFTKFINRN
;
A
#
# COMPACT_ATOMS: atom_id res chain seq x y z
N MET A 1 31.32 59.55 36.05
CA MET A 1 30.03 59.24 35.38
C MET A 1 30.28 58.36 34.16
N LYS A 2 29.50 57.28 34.05
CA LYS A 2 29.17 56.43 32.88
C LYS A 2 30.24 55.50 32.24
N LYS A 3 30.01 54.21 32.55
CA LYS A 3 30.29 52.96 31.82
C LYS A 3 30.22 53.09 30.29
N VAL A 4 31.02 52.30 29.55
CA VAL A 4 30.54 51.25 28.62
C VAL A 4 31.65 50.21 28.38
N ILE A 5 31.53 49.03 29.02
CA ILE A 5 32.12 47.78 28.53
C ILE A 5 31.16 47.25 27.48
N ARG A 6 31.59 47.11 26.22
CA ARG A 6 30.77 46.54 25.15
C ARG A 6 31.12 45.06 25.00
N ASN A 7 30.25 44.22 25.57
CA ASN A 7 30.26 42.76 25.46
C ASN A 7 30.15 42.32 23.99
N ILE A 8 31.21 41.71 23.46
CA ILE A 8 31.14 40.86 22.26
C ILE A 8 30.46 39.56 22.69
N LYS A 9 29.16 39.46 22.43
CA LYS A 9 28.42 38.21 22.65
C LYS A 9 28.87 37.20 21.60
N LYS A 10 29.48 36.11 22.08
CA LYS A 10 29.71 34.87 21.34
C LYS A 10 28.36 34.27 20.94
N THR A 11 28.01 34.35 19.67
CA THR A 11 26.92 33.54 19.09
C THR A 11 27.50 32.75 17.93
N LEU A 12 28.13 31.63 18.28
CA LEU A 12 28.41 30.55 17.35
C LEU A 12 27.06 29.87 17.08
N LEU A 13 26.42 30.19 15.95
CA LEU A 13 25.25 29.43 15.48
C LEU A 13 25.75 28.07 14.97
N THR A 14 25.80 27.08 15.85
CA THR A 14 25.83 25.68 15.44
C THR A 14 24.43 25.29 14.99
N VAL A 15 24.20 25.34 13.68
CA VAL A 15 23.06 24.67 13.04
C VAL A 15 23.35 23.18 13.10
N ALA A 16 22.88 22.51 14.15
CA ALA A 16 22.78 21.06 14.15
C ALA A 16 21.72 20.67 13.12
N MET A 17 22.14 20.35 11.90
CA MET A 17 21.29 19.67 10.94
C MET A 17 20.92 18.32 11.57
N LEU A 18 19.71 18.23 12.13
CA LEU A 18 19.07 16.96 12.43
C LEU A 18 18.88 16.25 11.09
N THR A 19 19.86 15.44 10.71
CA THR A 19 19.68 14.44 9.65
C THR A 19 18.63 13.48 10.17
N ALA A 20 17.38 13.67 9.73
CA ALA A 20 16.35 12.67 9.93
C ALA A 20 16.86 11.38 9.27
N MET A 21 17.28 10.42 10.07
CA MET A 21 17.47 9.06 9.62
C MET A 21 16.09 8.58 9.16
N ILE A 22 15.89 8.47 7.84
CA ILE A 22 14.74 7.76 7.29
C ILE A 22 14.99 6.28 7.62
N GLY A 23 14.50 5.86 8.78
CA GLY A 23 14.34 4.45 9.08
C GLY A 23 13.30 3.90 8.12
N ASN A 24 13.74 3.25 7.05
CA ASN A 24 12.86 2.36 6.30
C ASN A 24 12.52 1.19 7.24
N ALA A 25 11.36 1.27 7.89
CA ALA A 25 10.77 0.13 8.55
C ALA A 25 10.32 -0.86 7.47
N ASN A 26 11.20 -1.80 7.12
CA ASN A 26 10.76 -2.98 6.40
C ASN A 26 9.76 -3.70 7.30
N GLU A 27 8.49 -3.78 6.89
CA GLU A 27 7.53 -4.65 7.57
C GLU A 27 7.99 -6.09 7.42
N ILE A 28 8.44 -6.67 8.54
CA ILE A 28 8.91 -8.04 8.58
C ILE A 28 7.67 -8.91 8.79
N SER A 29 7.24 -9.62 7.75
CA SER A 29 6.42 -10.81 8.00
C SER A 29 7.36 -11.94 8.34
N SER A 30 7.45 -12.29 9.62
CA SER A 30 8.24 -13.43 10.06
C SER A 30 7.35 -14.66 10.18
N PHE A 31 7.85 -15.80 9.71
CA PHE A 31 7.26 -17.10 9.99
C PHE A 31 8.15 -17.81 10.99
N LYS A 32 7.56 -18.27 12.09
CA LYS A 32 8.23 -19.15 13.05
C LYS A 32 7.57 -20.52 12.96
N THR A 33 8.31 -21.50 12.45
CA THR A 33 8.04 -22.92 12.71
C THR A 33 8.57 -23.21 14.11
N LYS A 34 7.68 -23.27 15.11
CA LYS A 34 8.06 -23.81 16.43
C LYS A 34 7.99 -25.33 16.33
N GLU A 35 9.10 -26.01 16.62
CA GLU A 35 9.09 -27.44 16.87
C GLU A 35 8.01 -27.77 17.92
N GLY A 36 7.10 -28.68 17.58
CA GLY A 36 6.00 -29.12 18.45
C GLY A 36 4.64 -28.46 18.20
N LEU A 37 4.54 -27.40 17.38
CA LEU A 37 3.26 -26.93 16.84
C LEU A 37 3.10 -27.49 15.42
N LYS A 38 2.06 -28.29 15.17
CA LYS A 38 1.68 -28.72 13.81
C LYS A 38 1.25 -27.54 12.90
N GLY A 39 1.32 -26.30 13.38
CA GLY A 39 0.89 -25.09 12.68
C GLY A 39 2.03 -24.12 12.37
N THR A 40 1.95 -23.49 11.20
CA THR A 40 2.75 -22.34 10.83
C THR A 40 2.21 -21.08 11.51
N ALA A 41 3.05 -20.37 12.28
CA ALA A 41 2.71 -19.04 12.79
C ALA A 41 3.06 -17.96 11.74
N LEU A 42 2.05 -17.21 11.30
CA LEU A 42 2.19 -16.01 10.49
C LEU A 42 2.14 -14.78 11.38
N THR A 43 3.22 -14.00 11.38
CA THR A 43 3.25 -12.67 12.01
C THR A 43 3.22 -11.60 10.92
N ILE A 44 2.33 -10.61 11.04
CA ILE A 44 2.22 -9.46 10.14
C ILE A 44 2.30 -8.19 10.98
N GLU A 45 3.29 -7.35 10.69
CA GLU A 45 3.46 -6.06 11.35
C GLU A 45 2.60 -4.97 10.71
N ASN A 46 2.35 -3.90 11.46
CA ASN A 46 1.66 -2.68 11.04
C ASN A 46 0.35 -2.95 10.27
N VAL A 47 -0.45 -3.89 10.78
CA VAL A 47 -1.83 -4.07 10.31
C VAL A 47 -2.72 -2.99 10.88
N LYS A 48 -3.85 -2.75 10.22
CA LYS A 48 -4.95 -1.96 10.75
C LYS A 48 -6.22 -2.81 10.82
N GLU A 49 -7.12 -2.39 11.70
CA GLU A 49 -8.48 -2.93 11.68
C GLU A 49 -9.10 -2.74 10.29
N GLY A 50 -9.63 -3.82 9.72
CA GLY A 50 -10.19 -3.85 8.36
C GLY A 50 -9.21 -4.29 7.28
N ASP A 51 -7.91 -4.42 7.56
CA ASP A 51 -6.98 -5.06 6.62
C ASP A 51 -7.44 -6.50 6.34
N LEU A 52 -7.29 -6.94 5.09
CA LEU A 52 -7.80 -8.24 4.67
C LEU A 52 -6.66 -9.25 4.51
N LEU A 53 -6.75 -10.36 5.23
CA LEU A 53 -5.89 -11.53 5.06
C LEU A 53 -6.61 -12.59 4.22
N SER A 54 -5.93 -13.18 3.24
CA SER A 54 -6.44 -14.33 2.50
C SER A 54 -5.35 -15.35 2.17
N ILE A 55 -5.75 -16.61 1.99
CA ILE A 55 -4.93 -17.66 1.40
C ILE A 55 -5.57 -18.03 0.06
N ARG A 56 -4.77 -18.06 -1.00
CA ARG A 56 -5.21 -18.41 -2.33
C ARG A 56 -4.31 -19.49 -2.92
N ASN A 57 -4.86 -20.34 -3.79
CA ASN A 57 -4.04 -21.20 -4.64
C ASN A 57 -3.50 -20.43 -5.85
N TYR A 58 -2.62 -21.07 -6.64
CA TYR A 58 -2.03 -20.48 -7.85
C TYR A 58 -3.05 -20.04 -8.91
N ASN A 59 -4.26 -20.62 -8.92
CA ASN A 59 -5.36 -20.20 -9.79
C ASN A 59 -6.12 -18.97 -9.27
N GLY A 60 -5.71 -18.40 -8.14
CA GLY A 60 -6.33 -17.23 -7.51
C GLY A 60 -7.60 -17.55 -6.70
N ILE A 61 -7.97 -18.83 -6.57
CA ILE A 61 -9.14 -19.26 -5.78
C ILE A 61 -8.84 -19.04 -4.30
N ILE A 62 -9.75 -18.35 -3.63
CA ILE A 62 -9.67 -18.05 -2.19
C ILE A 62 -10.06 -19.31 -1.42
N ILE A 63 -9.15 -19.76 -0.55
CA ILE A 63 -9.34 -20.92 0.34
C ILE A 63 -9.61 -20.44 1.77
N TYR A 64 -9.02 -19.31 2.12
CA TYR A 64 -9.19 -18.66 3.41
C TYR A 64 -9.31 -17.16 3.24
N LYS A 65 -10.14 -16.50 4.05
CA LYS A 65 -10.29 -15.05 4.07
C LYS A 65 -10.75 -14.57 5.44
N GLU A 66 -10.15 -13.50 5.94
CA GLU A 66 -10.48 -12.88 7.22
C GLU A 66 -10.20 -11.38 7.18
N LEU A 67 -11.08 -10.60 7.81
CA LEU A 67 -10.80 -9.20 8.14
C LEU A 67 -10.10 -9.13 9.50
N ILE A 68 -8.92 -8.51 9.52
CA ILE A 68 -8.17 -8.30 10.75
C ILE A 68 -8.92 -7.29 11.64
N GLN A 69 -9.14 -7.66 12.90
CA GLN A 69 -9.94 -6.88 13.86
C GLN A 69 -9.07 -6.02 14.80
N SER A 70 -7.76 -5.94 14.57
CA SER A 70 -6.81 -5.24 15.43
C SER A 70 -5.81 -4.43 14.61
N SER A 71 -5.21 -3.43 15.24
CA SER A 71 -4.10 -2.66 14.67
C SER A 71 -2.78 -3.02 15.35
N GLY A 72 -1.65 -2.82 14.66
CA GLY A 72 -0.32 -3.12 15.17
C GLY A 72 0.23 -4.45 14.64
N THR A 73 0.66 -5.35 15.52
CA THR A 73 1.17 -6.67 15.12
C THR A 73 0.06 -7.70 15.21
N TYR A 74 -0.19 -8.40 14.11
CA TYR A 74 -1.10 -9.52 14.00
C TYR A 74 -0.32 -10.83 14.00
N GLU A 75 -0.77 -11.79 14.80
CA GLU A 75 -0.21 -13.14 14.83
C GLU A 75 -1.32 -14.17 14.71
N LYS A 76 -1.16 -15.13 13.80
CA LYS A 76 -2.10 -16.25 13.66
C LYS A 76 -1.39 -17.53 13.27
N GLY A 77 -1.79 -18.62 13.92
CA GLY A 77 -1.40 -19.97 13.55
C GLY A 77 -2.30 -20.54 12.46
N PHE A 78 -1.70 -21.23 11.49
CA PHE A 78 -2.38 -21.97 10.44
C PHE A 78 -1.84 -23.40 10.40
N ASP A 79 -2.72 -24.40 10.41
CA ASP A 79 -2.33 -25.74 9.96
C ASP A 79 -2.45 -25.81 8.44
N LEU A 80 -1.33 -25.58 7.75
CA LEU A 80 -1.27 -25.58 6.29
C LEU A 80 -1.00 -27.00 5.74
N THR A 81 -0.76 -27.98 6.62
CA THR A 81 -0.41 -29.36 6.22
C THR A 81 -1.61 -30.13 5.69
N GLU A 82 -2.83 -29.68 6.00
CA GLU A 82 -4.09 -30.22 5.49
C GLU A 82 -4.43 -29.74 4.07
N LEU A 83 -3.70 -28.75 3.55
CA LEU A 83 -3.90 -28.32 2.17
C LEU A 83 -3.38 -29.39 1.20
N PRO A 84 -4.05 -29.61 0.05
CA PRO A 84 -3.53 -30.47 -1.00
C PRO A 84 -2.14 -30.02 -1.48
N ASN A 85 -1.41 -30.94 -2.12
CA ASN A 85 -0.16 -30.58 -2.77
C ASN A 85 -0.40 -29.48 -3.82
N GLY A 86 0.41 -28.42 -3.78
CA GLY A 86 0.29 -27.31 -4.71
C GLY A 86 0.96 -26.04 -4.24
N ASP A 87 0.86 -25.02 -5.09
CA ASP A 87 1.36 -23.68 -4.82
C ASP A 87 0.24 -22.75 -4.37
N TYR A 88 0.54 -21.99 -3.32
CA TYR A 88 -0.36 -21.10 -2.63
C TYR A 88 0.33 -19.79 -2.30
N PHE A 89 -0.46 -18.81 -1.88
CA PHE A 89 0.08 -17.58 -1.32
C PHE A 89 -0.87 -16.98 -0.29
N PHE A 90 -0.26 -16.38 0.73
CA PHE A 90 -0.94 -15.39 1.56
C PHE A 90 -1.02 -14.07 0.78
N GLU A 91 -2.19 -13.44 0.76
CA GLU A 91 -2.39 -12.06 0.29
C GLU A 91 -2.88 -11.21 1.47
N ILE A 92 -2.11 -10.19 1.82
CA ILE A 92 -2.44 -9.18 2.83
C ILE A 92 -2.77 -7.90 2.08
N ASP A 93 -4.06 -7.60 1.98
CA ASP A 93 -4.59 -6.43 1.30
C ASP A 93 -4.83 -5.30 2.31
N LYS A 94 -3.88 -4.35 2.36
CA LYS A 94 -3.90 -3.17 3.25
C LYS A 94 -4.37 -1.92 2.50
N ASP A 95 -4.62 -0.83 3.22
CA ASP A 95 -5.06 0.46 2.65
C ASP A 95 -4.29 0.90 1.39
N LEU A 96 -2.94 0.86 1.44
CA LEU A 96 -2.05 1.46 0.44
C LEU A 96 -1.20 0.44 -0.32
N LYS A 97 -1.19 -0.82 0.10
CA LYS A 97 -0.34 -1.84 -0.50
C LYS A 97 -0.93 -3.22 -0.33
N ILE A 98 -0.49 -4.13 -1.17
CA ILE A 98 -0.84 -5.54 -1.14
C ILE A 98 0.46 -6.31 -1.02
N LYS A 99 0.55 -7.16 0.01
CA LYS A 99 1.71 -8.03 0.21
C LYS A 99 1.32 -9.47 -0.12
N THR A 100 2.12 -10.13 -0.94
CA THR A 100 1.93 -11.52 -1.34
C THR A 100 3.11 -12.35 -0.86
N ILE A 101 2.83 -13.43 -0.14
CA ILE A 101 3.84 -14.34 0.40
C ILE A 101 3.56 -15.75 -0.12
N PRO A 102 4.34 -16.24 -1.09
CA PRO A 102 4.13 -17.55 -1.68
C PRO A 102 4.66 -18.68 -0.79
N PHE A 103 3.97 -19.81 -0.82
CA PHE A 103 4.39 -21.05 -0.19
C PHE A 103 3.91 -22.27 -0.99
N THR A 104 4.60 -23.38 -0.84
CA THR A 104 4.29 -24.64 -1.52
C THR A 104 3.98 -25.70 -0.48
N VAL A 105 2.96 -26.51 -0.74
CA VAL A 105 2.64 -27.70 0.05
C VAL A 105 3.00 -28.94 -0.77
N LYS A 106 3.80 -29.82 -0.19
CA LYS A 106 4.21 -31.09 -0.81
C LYS A 106 4.33 -32.18 0.26
N GLU A 107 3.53 -33.23 0.14
CA GLU A 107 3.52 -34.37 1.06
C GLU A 107 3.37 -33.91 2.52
N ASN A 108 2.39 -33.03 2.75
CA ASN A 108 2.11 -32.39 4.04
C ASN A 108 3.24 -31.52 4.61
N ASN A 109 4.31 -31.29 3.83
CA ASN A 109 5.36 -30.33 4.17
C ASN A 109 5.09 -28.98 3.52
N VAL A 110 5.33 -27.91 4.28
CA VAL A 110 5.06 -26.53 3.86
C VAL A 110 6.38 -25.78 3.71
N VAL A 111 6.64 -25.23 2.54
CA VAL A 111 7.87 -24.47 2.23
C VAL A 111 7.50 -23.05 1.84
N PHE A 112 7.98 -22.08 2.62
CA PHE A 112 7.80 -20.65 2.32
C PHE A 112 8.88 -20.13 1.38
N ASN A 113 8.46 -19.52 0.27
CA ASN A 113 9.35 -18.97 -0.75
C ASN A 113 9.53 -17.45 -0.50
N LYS A 114 10.18 -17.10 0.62
CA LYS A 114 10.29 -15.70 1.11
C LYS A 114 11.00 -14.78 0.12
N GLU A 115 11.92 -15.31 -0.66
CA GLU A 115 12.63 -14.62 -1.74
C GLU A 115 11.72 -14.19 -2.89
N LYS A 116 10.52 -14.77 -2.98
CA LYS A 116 9.49 -14.44 -3.97
C LYS A 116 8.35 -13.60 -3.36
N GLU A 117 8.54 -13.03 -2.18
CA GLU A 117 7.60 -12.06 -1.63
C GLU A 117 7.46 -10.86 -2.56
N VAL A 118 6.22 -10.46 -2.83
CA VAL A 118 5.91 -9.30 -3.69
C VAL A 118 5.12 -8.28 -2.89
N VAL A 119 5.48 -7.01 -3.04
CA VAL A 119 4.71 -5.87 -2.52
C VAL A 119 4.28 -5.01 -3.70
N VAL A 120 2.97 -4.78 -3.83
CA VAL A 120 2.39 -3.90 -4.84
C VAL A 120 1.76 -2.71 -4.13
N PHE A 121 2.20 -1.49 -4.45
CA PHE A 121 1.58 -0.28 -3.92
C PHE A 121 0.37 0.12 -4.77
N LYS A 122 -0.75 0.34 -4.08
CA LYS A 122 -1.99 0.82 -4.69
C LYS A 122 -1.80 2.29 -5.09
N PRO A 123 -2.40 2.72 -6.21
CA PRO A 123 -2.45 4.14 -6.51
C PRO A 123 -3.34 4.86 -5.48
N TYR A 124 -2.92 6.05 -5.06
CA TYR A 124 -3.60 6.85 -4.04
C TYR A 124 -4.06 8.19 -4.61
N ILE A 125 -5.27 8.60 -4.23
CA ILE A 125 -5.85 9.90 -4.61
C ILE A 125 -5.96 10.76 -3.37
N ARG A 126 -5.40 11.97 -3.45
CA ARG A 126 -5.53 13.00 -2.42
C ARG A 126 -6.13 14.26 -3.01
N GLU A 127 -7.13 14.80 -2.33
CA GLU A 127 -7.78 16.05 -2.68
C GLU A 127 -7.23 17.18 -1.81
N LYS A 128 -6.90 18.33 -2.42
CA LYS A 128 -6.54 19.54 -1.68
C LYS A 128 -6.95 20.76 -2.50
N ASN A 129 -7.82 21.59 -1.93
CA ASN A 129 -8.45 22.71 -2.64
C ASN A 129 -9.07 22.22 -3.95
N ASP A 130 -8.89 22.92 -5.06
CA ASP A 130 -9.35 22.57 -6.42
C ASP A 130 -8.44 21.56 -7.16
N LEU A 131 -7.44 21.00 -6.47
CA LEU A 131 -6.50 20.03 -7.03
C LEU A 131 -6.75 18.60 -6.55
N VAL A 132 -6.48 17.66 -7.44
CA VAL A 132 -6.45 16.22 -7.19
C VAL A 132 -5.06 15.70 -7.51
N PHE A 133 -4.42 15.11 -6.52
CA PHE A 133 -3.10 14.49 -6.60
C PHE A 133 -3.28 12.99 -6.73
N ILE A 134 -2.62 12.38 -7.70
CA ILE A 134 -2.61 10.94 -7.92
C ILE A 134 -1.17 10.48 -7.84
N THR A 135 -0.89 9.54 -6.94
CA THR A 135 0.44 8.98 -6.73
C THR A 135 0.43 7.46 -6.81
N LYS A 136 1.48 6.87 -7.38
CA LYS A 136 1.76 5.44 -7.31
C LYS A 136 3.26 5.20 -7.29
N LEU A 137 3.69 4.34 -6.35
CA LEU A 137 5.04 3.76 -6.36
C LEU A 137 5.00 2.45 -7.15
N ALA A 138 5.50 2.49 -8.38
CA ALA A 138 5.57 1.38 -9.32
C ALA A 138 6.94 0.69 -9.26
N LEU A 139 7.18 -0.15 -8.25
CA LEU A 139 8.49 -0.78 -8.02
C LEU A 139 8.97 -1.61 -9.21
N ASN A 140 8.04 -2.21 -9.97
CA ASN A 140 8.33 -3.03 -11.14
C ASN A 140 7.99 -2.30 -12.45
N LEU A 141 7.93 -0.96 -12.40
CA LEU A 141 7.57 -0.08 -13.53
C LEU A 141 6.18 -0.39 -14.11
N GLU A 142 5.29 -0.95 -13.29
CA GLU A 142 3.94 -1.28 -13.69
C GLU A 142 3.16 -0.04 -14.17
N PRO A 143 2.32 -0.20 -15.21
CA PRO A 143 1.61 0.94 -15.78
C PRO A 143 0.46 1.41 -14.87
N LEU A 144 0.22 2.71 -14.86
CA LEU A 144 -0.98 3.32 -14.29
C LEU A 144 -1.82 3.94 -15.40
N LYS A 145 -3.07 3.48 -15.56
CA LYS A 145 -4.06 4.14 -16.41
C LYS A 145 -4.98 4.98 -15.56
N ILE A 146 -5.08 6.26 -15.89
CA ILE A 146 -5.92 7.25 -15.19
C ILE A 146 -7.04 7.65 -16.15
N ARG A 147 -8.29 7.57 -15.70
CA ARG A 147 -9.46 8.03 -16.44
C ARG A 147 -10.29 8.95 -15.57
N ILE A 148 -10.59 10.15 -16.07
CA ILE A 148 -11.37 11.16 -15.36
C ILE A 148 -12.65 11.38 -16.14
N TYR A 149 -13.78 11.22 -15.46
CA TYR A 149 -15.11 11.40 -15.99
C TYR A 149 -15.80 12.57 -15.28
N GLY A 150 -16.57 13.35 -16.02
CA GLY A 150 -17.48 14.36 -15.48
C GLY A 150 -18.91 13.86 -15.53
N LYS A 151 -19.69 14.17 -14.50
CA LYS A 151 -21.12 13.87 -14.46
C LYS A 151 -21.91 14.97 -15.15
N TYR A 152 -22.91 14.59 -15.93
CA TYR A 152 -23.84 15.48 -16.62
C TYR A 152 -25.20 15.48 -15.92
N ASP A 153 -26.09 16.40 -16.33
CA ASP A 153 -27.41 16.60 -15.71
C ASP A 153 -28.31 15.35 -15.77
N ASP A 154 -28.13 14.52 -16.79
CA ASP A 154 -28.80 13.22 -16.95
C ASP A 154 -28.25 12.12 -16.02
N GLY A 155 -27.26 12.45 -15.19
CA GLY A 155 -26.58 11.54 -14.27
C GLY A 155 -25.49 10.69 -14.91
N SER A 156 -25.27 10.79 -16.23
CA SER A 156 -24.26 10.01 -16.94
C SER A 156 -22.84 10.54 -16.66
N PHE A 157 -21.87 9.64 -16.69
CA PHE A 157 -20.45 9.98 -16.58
C PHE A 157 -19.77 9.90 -17.95
N VAL A 158 -19.30 11.04 -18.47
CA VAL A 158 -18.60 11.12 -19.76
C VAL A 158 -17.11 11.29 -19.52
N LEU A 159 -16.29 10.57 -20.30
CA LEU A 159 -14.83 10.64 -20.20
C LEU A 159 -14.34 12.02 -20.62
N LEU A 160 -13.67 12.73 -19.71
CA LEU A 160 -13.06 14.03 -19.95
C LEU A 160 -11.57 13.92 -20.28
N SER A 161 -10.88 12.96 -19.65
CA SER A 161 -9.44 12.76 -19.83
C SER A 161 -9.04 11.31 -19.58
N SER A 162 -8.06 10.83 -20.33
CA SER A 162 -7.44 9.53 -20.13
C SER A 162 -5.93 9.62 -20.35
N GLU A 163 -5.16 9.07 -19.44
CA GLU A 163 -3.69 9.01 -19.51
C GLU A 163 -3.22 7.60 -19.15
N LYS A 164 -2.16 7.13 -19.79
CA LYS A 164 -1.44 5.91 -19.39
C LYS A 164 0.03 6.27 -19.17
N ILE A 165 0.51 6.01 -17.97
CA ILE A 165 1.91 6.19 -17.58
C ILE A 165 2.54 4.79 -17.47
N SER A 166 3.75 4.60 -17.97
CA SER A 166 4.45 3.31 -17.95
C SER A 166 5.96 3.56 -17.92
N GLY A 167 6.75 2.61 -17.39
CA GLY A 167 8.21 2.70 -17.41
C GLY A 167 8.82 3.69 -16.40
N VAL A 168 8.04 4.15 -15.41
CA VAL A 168 8.49 5.11 -14.38
C VAL A 168 8.15 4.56 -13.00
N GLN A 169 9.11 4.64 -12.07
CA GLN A 169 8.94 4.09 -10.72
C GLN A 169 8.06 4.97 -9.82
N ASN A 170 8.21 6.30 -9.88
CA ASN A 170 7.37 7.22 -9.11
C ASN A 170 6.41 7.92 -10.07
N ILE A 171 5.14 7.53 -10.04
CA ILE A 171 4.10 8.16 -10.86
C ILE A 171 3.40 9.20 -10.01
N GLU A 172 3.48 10.46 -10.44
CA GLU A 172 2.84 11.60 -9.79
C GLU A 172 2.10 12.42 -10.83
N ARG A 173 0.82 12.70 -10.57
CA ARG A 173 -0.03 13.54 -11.43
C ARG A 173 -0.87 14.48 -10.60
N VAL A 174 -1.12 15.67 -11.17
CA VAL A 174 -1.98 16.68 -10.57
C VAL A 174 -3.00 17.11 -11.61
N TYR A 175 -4.28 17.06 -11.23
CA TYR A 175 -5.37 17.54 -12.05
C TYR A 175 -6.12 18.65 -11.31
N LYS A 176 -6.49 19.70 -12.03
CA LYS A 176 -7.39 20.74 -11.53
C LYS A 176 -8.80 20.40 -11.97
N LEU A 177 -9.72 20.27 -11.01
CA LEU A 177 -11.13 20.02 -11.29
C LEU A 177 -11.90 21.33 -11.20
N LYS A 178 -12.88 21.53 -12.10
CA LYS A 178 -13.70 22.73 -12.11
C LYS A 178 -14.65 22.72 -10.91
N LYS A 179 -14.86 23.88 -10.29
CA LYS A 179 -15.91 24.05 -9.27
C LYS A 179 -17.30 23.84 -9.87
N GLY A 180 -18.25 23.40 -9.04
CA GLY A 180 -19.61 23.03 -9.40
C GLY A 180 -19.75 21.70 -10.15
N GLY A 181 -18.68 20.88 -10.22
CA GLY A 181 -18.67 19.63 -10.99
C GLY A 181 -18.64 18.38 -10.12
N ASP A 182 -19.31 17.33 -10.59
CA ASP A 182 -19.23 15.97 -10.06
C ASP A 182 -18.31 15.14 -10.96
N TYR A 183 -17.38 14.40 -10.36
CA TYR A 183 -16.34 13.65 -11.07
C TYR A 183 -16.24 12.21 -10.58
N LYS A 184 -15.90 11.32 -11.51
CA LYS A 184 -15.47 9.95 -11.23
C LYS A 184 -14.05 9.78 -11.76
N ILE A 185 -13.13 9.34 -10.91
CA ILE A 185 -11.76 9.02 -11.28
C ILE A 185 -11.59 7.51 -11.17
N GLU A 186 -11.15 6.87 -12.25
CA GLU A 186 -10.84 5.46 -12.31
C GLU A 186 -9.34 5.28 -12.56
N LEU A 187 -8.68 4.50 -11.72
CA LEU A 187 -7.28 4.13 -11.83
C LEU A 187 -7.19 2.63 -12.07
N ASP A 188 -6.55 2.22 -13.17
CA ASP A 188 -6.25 0.82 -13.44
C ASP A 188 -4.76 0.58 -13.25
N SER A 189 -4.42 -0.37 -12.37
CA SER A 189 -3.04 -0.77 -12.05
C SER A 189 -3.03 -2.22 -11.61
N ASP A 190 -2.06 -3.01 -12.07
CA ASP A 190 -1.85 -4.39 -11.59
C ASP A 190 -3.10 -5.28 -11.69
N ASN A 191 -3.86 -5.14 -12.79
CA ASN A 191 -5.15 -5.79 -13.03
C ASN A 191 -6.24 -5.48 -11.99
N LYS A 192 -6.04 -4.45 -11.15
CA LYS A 192 -6.99 -3.94 -10.18
C LYS A 192 -7.48 -2.55 -10.61
N LYS A 193 -8.75 -2.28 -10.32
CA LYS A 193 -9.41 -1.01 -10.62
C LYS A 193 -9.78 -0.30 -9.33
N PHE A 194 -9.38 0.95 -9.22
CA PHE A 194 -9.65 1.82 -8.08
C PHE A 194 -10.50 2.99 -8.54
N THR A 195 -11.64 3.21 -7.88
CA THR A 195 -12.59 4.27 -8.27
C THR A 195 -12.79 5.24 -7.12
N LYS A 196 -12.76 6.54 -7.41
CA LYS A 196 -13.07 7.62 -6.48
C LYS A 196 -14.08 8.56 -7.11
N PHE A 197 -15.13 8.89 -6.36
CA PHE A 197 -16.06 9.96 -6.71
C PHE A 197 -15.68 11.23 -5.95
N ILE A 198 -15.73 12.36 -6.64
CA ILE A 198 -15.37 13.68 -6.12
C ILE A 198 -16.48 14.66 -6.51
N ASN A 199 -17.06 15.33 -5.52
CA ASN A 199 -18.00 16.42 -5.73
C ASN A 199 -17.30 17.76 -5.43
N ARG A 200 -17.49 18.75 -6.30
CA ARG A 200 -16.89 20.09 -6.19
C ARG A 200 -17.95 21.16 -5.91
N ASN A 201 -18.67 21.07 -4.80
CA ASN A 201 -19.55 22.16 -4.35
C ASN A 201 -18.80 23.50 -4.18
#